data_AF-A0AAW8XIV7-F1
#
_entry.id   AF-A0AAW8XIV7-F1
#
_cell.length_a   1.000
_cell.length_b   1.000
_cell.length_c   1.000
_cell.angle_alpha   90.00
_cell.angle_beta   90.00
_cell.angle_gamma   90.00
#
_symmetry.space_group_name_H-M   'P 1'
#
loop_
_entity.id
_entity.type
_entity.pdbx_description
1 polymer ?
#
loop_
_entity_poly.entity_id
_entity_poly.type
_entity_poly.pdbx_seq_one_letter_code
_entity_poly.pdbx_strand_id
1 'polypeptide(L)'
;MKKMLRFILLLVVLLGIAAAAGMWKVRQLADSKLLIKEETIFTLEAGTGRLALGQDLYREKVINRPRVFQWLLRMEPELSHFKAGTYRFTPQMTVREMLQLLASGKEAQFPLRFVEGMRVSDYLRQLRDAPYVKHTLEDDSYATVAKALGLDHADWVEGWFWPDTWMYTANTSDIAILKRAHQKMVTEVAKVWEGRMDNLPYDDQNQLLTMASIIEKETAVAEERDRVASVFINRLRIGMRLQTDPTVIYGMGEGYNGKLTRKDLETPTAYNTYTISGLPPGPIAVPGEASLKAAAHPAKTPYLYFVADGKGGHTFTTNLVSHNRAVQDYLKVLKEKNAQ
;
A
#
# COMPACT_ATOMS: atom_id res chain seq x y z
N MET A 1 -62.17 -48.51 -14.17
CA MET A 1 -61.12 -47.89 -15.03
C MET A 1 -61.27 -46.37 -15.16
N LYS A 2 -62.41 -45.81 -15.66
CA LYS A 2 -62.58 -44.34 -15.84
C LYS A 2 -62.45 -43.49 -14.56
N LYS A 3 -62.93 -43.97 -13.40
CA LYS A 3 -62.78 -43.27 -12.10
C LYS A 3 -61.32 -43.22 -11.61
N MET A 4 -60.59 -44.30 -11.80
CA MET A 4 -59.17 -44.42 -11.45
C MET A 4 -58.30 -43.52 -12.34
N LEU A 5 -58.61 -43.45 -13.64
CA LEU A 5 -57.95 -42.54 -14.58
C LEU A 5 -58.18 -41.07 -14.22
N ARG A 6 -59.41 -40.69 -13.82
CA ARG A 6 -59.73 -39.33 -13.34
C ARG A 6 -58.99 -38.98 -12.06
N PHE A 7 -58.84 -39.92 -11.13
CA PHE A 7 -58.09 -39.72 -9.90
C PHE A 7 -56.58 -39.53 -10.18
N ILE A 8 -56.00 -40.35 -11.06
CA ILE A 8 -54.60 -40.18 -11.50
C ILE A 8 -54.40 -38.84 -12.20
N LEU A 9 -55.32 -38.43 -13.09
CA LEU A 9 -55.27 -37.14 -13.76
C LEU A 9 -55.32 -35.97 -12.76
N LEU A 10 -56.21 -36.04 -11.76
CA LEU A 10 -56.32 -35.05 -10.69
C LEU A 10 -55.02 -34.96 -9.87
N LEU A 11 -54.40 -36.10 -9.58
CA LEU A 11 -53.15 -36.19 -8.83
C LEU A 11 -51.97 -35.61 -9.64
N VAL A 12 -51.92 -35.87 -10.95
CA VAL A 12 -50.94 -35.26 -11.87
C VAL A 12 -51.13 -33.74 -11.97
N VAL A 13 -52.37 -33.26 -12.07
CA VAL A 13 -52.67 -31.81 -12.09
C VAL A 13 -52.27 -31.16 -10.76
N LEU A 14 -52.57 -31.78 -9.62
CA LEU A 14 -52.17 -31.30 -8.30
C LEU A 14 -50.64 -31.27 -8.15
N LEU A 15 -49.94 -32.30 -8.62
CA LEU A 15 -48.47 -32.33 -8.65
C LEU A 15 -47.90 -31.23 -9.55
N GLY A 16 -48.51 -30.99 -10.72
CA GLY A 16 -48.12 -29.92 -11.63
C GLY A 16 -48.29 -28.53 -11.01
N ILE A 17 -49.41 -28.27 -10.34
CA ILE A 17 -49.66 -27.01 -9.61
C ILE A 17 -48.65 -26.86 -8.46
N ALA A 18 -48.38 -27.92 -7.70
CA ALA A 18 -47.40 -27.90 -6.62
C ALA A 18 -45.97 -27.63 -7.14
N ALA A 19 -45.59 -28.23 -8.26
CA ALA A 19 -44.30 -27.99 -8.91
C ALA A 19 -44.19 -26.56 -9.45
N ALA A 20 -45.23 -26.04 -10.09
CA ALA A 20 -45.28 -24.65 -10.57
C ALA A 20 -45.20 -23.64 -9.42
N ALA A 21 -45.94 -23.87 -8.33
CA ALA A 21 -45.88 -23.04 -7.13
C ALA A 21 -44.50 -23.11 -6.44
N GLY A 22 -43.86 -24.28 -6.43
CA GLY A 22 -42.49 -24.46 -5.95
C GLY A 22 -41.48 -23.68 -6.78
N MET A 23 -41.55 -23.81 -8.11
CA MET A 23 -40.70 -23.08 -9.04
C MET A 23 -40.88 -21.57 -8.94
N TRP A 24 -42.12 -21.10 -8.79
CA TRP A 24 -42.43 -19.68 -8.59
C TRP A 24 -41.79 -19.14 -7.30
N LYS A 25 -41.88 -19.87 -6.18
CA LYS A 25 -41.22 -19.49 -4.92
C LYS A 25 -39.70 -19.44 -5.03
N VAL A 26 -39.10 -20.36 -5.78
CA VAL A 26 -37.65 -20.38 -6.01
C VAL A 26 -37.21 -19.16 -6.81
N ARG A 27 -37.91 -18.82 -7.90
CA ARG A 27 -37.65 -17.60 -8.69
C ARG A 27 -37.84 -16.34 -7.87
N GLN A 28 -38.92 -16.28 -7.09
CA GLN A 28 -39.18 -15.15 -6.20
C GLN A 28 -38.05 -14.95 -5.18
N LEU A 29 -37.47 -16.03 -4.63
CA LEU A 29 -36.32 -15.93 -3.74
C LEU A 29 -35.08 -15.45 -4.49
N ALA A 30 -34.80 -16.00 -5.67
CA ALA A 30 -33.65 -15.62 -6.49
C ALA A 30 -33.63 -14.12 -6.80
N ASP A 31 -34.79 -13.55 -7.11
CA ASP A 31 -34.96 -12.14 -7.47
C ASP A 31 -35.24 -11.24 -6.25
N SER A 32 -35.35 -11.82 -5.04
CA SER A 32 -35.54 -11.03 -3.81
C SER A 32 -34.22 -10.39 -3.38
N LYS A 33 -34.33 -9.17 -2.84
CA LYS A 33 -33.19 -8.47 -2.24
C LYS A 33 -32.70 -9.18 -0.98
N LEU A 34 -31.42 -9.04 -0.69
CA LEU A 34 -30.85 -9.47 0.58
C LEU A 34 -31.54 -8.76 1.76
N LEU A 35 -31.61 -9.43 2.90
CA LEU A 35 -32.27 -8.90 4.11
C LEU A 35 -31.38 -7.93 4.91
N ILE A 36 -30.17 -7.68 4.44
CA ILE A 36 -29.20 -6.77 5.07
C ILE A 36 -29.64 -5.32 4.85
N LYS A 37 -29.40 -4.47 5.86
CA LYS A 37 -29.73 -3.04 5.81
C LYS A 37 -28.54 -2.17 5.40
N GLU A 38 -27.33 -2.68 5.66
CA GLU A 38 -26.06 -2.01 5.41
C GLU A 38 -25.11 -2.97 4.69
N GLU A 39 -24.02 -2.43 4.13
CA GLU A 39 -23.00 -3.27 3.53
C GLU A 39 -22.42 -4.24 4.56
N THR A 40 -22.39 -5.51 4.21
CA THR A 40 -21.95 -6.57 5.12
C THR A 40 -20.80 -7.35 4.48
N ILE A 41 -19.75 -7.60 5.24
CA ILE A 41 -18.63 -8.45 4.85
C ILE A 41 -18.96 -9.88 5.26
N PHE A 42 -19.13 -10.76 4.27
CA PHE A 42 -19.44 -12.18 4.46
C PHE A 42 -18.22 -13.03 4.14
N THR A 43 -17.80 -13.88 5.06
CA THR A 43 -16.67 -14.81 4.82
C THR A 43 -17.20 -16.21 4.61
N LEU A 44 -16.88 -16.77 3.44
CA LEU A 44 -17.18 -18.15 3.09
C LEU A 44 -15.96 -19.04 3.35
N GLU A 45 -16.04 -19.85 4.40
CA GLU A 45 -15.01 -20.82 4.80
C GLU A 45 -14.74 -21.86 3.70
N ALA A 46 -13.49 -22.31 3.61
CA ALA A 46 -13.09 -23.35 2.68
C ALA A 46 -13.75 -24.70 3.02
N GLY A 47 -14.26 -25.39 1.99
CA GLY A 47 -14.96 -26.67 2.17
C GLY A 47 -16.43 -26.55 2.59
N THR A 48 -16.97 -25.33 2.70
CA THR A 48 -18.40 -25.11 2.96
C THR A 48 -19.26 -25.77 1.88
N GLY A 49 -20.17 -26.67 2.26
CA GLY A 49 -21.12 -27.31 1.33
C GLY A 49 -22.37 -26.47 1.07
N ARG A 50 -23.15 -26.84 0.04
CA ARG A 50 -24.40 -26.13 -0.35
C ARG A 50 -25.39 -25.96 0.81
N LEU A 51 -25.53 -27.00 1.64
CA LEU A 51 -26.40 -27.01 2.82
C LEU A 51 -25.89 -26.04 3.89
N ALA A 52 -24.59 -26.08 4.18
CA ALA A 52 -23.94 -25.21 5.16
C ALA A 52 -24.06 -23.74 4.75
N LEU A 53 -23.74 -23.39 3.49
CA LEU A 53 -23.89 -22.03 2.98
C LEU A 53 -25.30 -21.45 3.21
N GLY A 54 -26.34 -22.24 2.91
CA GLY A 54 -27.72 -21.79 3.13
C GLY A 54 -28.07 -21.58 4.60
N GLN A 55 -27.46 -22.37 5.51
CA GLN A 55 -27.62 -22.19 6.96
C GLN A 55 -26.84 -20.97 7.47
N ASP A 56 -25.63 -20.76 6.97
CA ASP A 56 -24.78 -19.62 7.34
C ASP A 56 -25.44 -18.30 6.93
N LEU A 57 -25.90 -18.20 5.68
CA LEU A 57 -26.64 -17.03 5.18
C LEU A 57 -27.95 -16.78 5.94
N TYR A 58 -28.61 -17.83 6.44
CA TYR A 58 -29.80 -17.67 7.27
C TYR A 58 -29.44 -17.19 8.69
N ARG A 59 -28.39 -17.74 9.28
CA ARG A 59 -27.89 -17.37 10.62
C ARG A 59 -27.43 -15.91 10.65
N GLU A 60 -26.75 -15.47 9.61
CA GLU A 60 -26.31 -14.09 9.42
C GLU A 60 -27.44 -13.15 8.94
N LYS A 61 -28.67 -13.67 8.86
CA LYS A 61 -29.87 -12.92 8.44
C LYS A 61 -29.70 -12.26 7.06
N VAL A 62 -28.93 -12.89 6.16
CA VAL A 62 -28.79 -12.47 4.76
C VAL A 62 -30.00 -12.95 3.94
N ILE A 63 -30.51 -14.17 4.23
CA ILE A 63 -31.70 -14.77 3.61
C ILE A 63 -32.71 -15.26 4.66
N ASN A 64 -33.99 -15.41 4.29
CA ASN A 64 -35.06 -15.86 5.21
C ASN A 64 -35.49 -17.32 5.02
N ARG A 65 -35.14 -17.97 3.90
CA ARG A 65 -35.71 -19.26 3.50
C ARG A 65 -34.63 -20.26 3.05
N PRO A 66 -33.86 -20.83 3.98
CA PRO A 66 -32.74 -21.74 3.65
C PRO A 66 -33.18 -22.99 2.87
N ARG A 67 -34.40 -23.50 3.10
CA ARG A 67 -34.93 -24.66 2.35
C ARG A 67 -35.21 -24.35 0.89
N VAL A 68 -35.72 -23.16 0.58
CA VAL A 68 -36.01 -22.72 -0.80
C VAL A 68 -34.70 -22.41 -1.53
N PHE A 69 -33.71 -21.87 -0.81
CA PHE A 69 -32.35 -21.65 -1.32
C PHE A 69 -31.69 -22.94 -1.84
N GLN A 70 -31.86 -24.07 -1.16
CA GLN A 70 -31.34 -25.35 -1.67
C GLN A 70 -31.96 -25.78 -3.01
N TRP A 71 -33.24 -25.46 -3.23
CA TRP A 71 -33.90 -25.72 -4.51
C TRP A 71 -33.40 -24.78 -5.60
N LEU A 72 -33.08 -23.52 -5.28
CA LEU A 72 -32.43 -22.58 -6.20
C LEU A 72 -31.12 -23.16 -6.75
N LEU A 73 -30.23 -23.65 -5.88
CA LEU A 73 -28.95 -24.25 -6.29
C LEU A 73 -29.10 -25.54 -7.10
N ARG A 74 -30.24 -26.24 -7.01
CA ARG A 74 -30.54 -27.41 -7.85
C ARG A 74 -31.10 -27.01 -9.21
N MET A 75 -31.89 -25.94 -9.26
CA MET A 75 -32.52 -25.43 -10.48
C MET A 75 -31.57 -24.62 -11.35
N GLU A 76 -30.65 -23.89 -10.73
CA GLU A 76 -29.59 -23.11 -11.38
C GLU A 76 -28.22 -23.66 -10.90
N PRO A 77 -27.74 -24.81 -11.43
CA PRO A 77 -26.51 -25.45 -10.96
C PRO A 77 -25.26 -24.58 -11.07
N GLU A 78 -25.22 -23.65 -12.05
CA GLU A 78 -24.13 -22.70 -12.24
C GLU A 78 -23.87 -21.84 -10.99
N LEU A 79 -24.94 -21.48 -10.25
CA LEU A 79 -24.87 -20.70 -9.01
C LEU A 79 -24.32 -21.49 -7.82
N SER A 80 -24.13 -22.80 -7.98
CA SER A 80 -23.66 -23.69 -6.93
C SER A 80 -22.14 -23.87 -6.91
N HIS A 81 -21.42 -23.29 -7.88
CA HIS A 81 -19.95 -23.29 -7.97
C HIS A 81 -19.32 -22.13 -7.21
N PHE A 82 -19.77 -21.89 -5.98
CA PHE A 82 -19.24 -20.82 -5.13
C PHE A 82 -17.83 -21.13 -4.64
N LYS A 83 -17.00 -20.09 -4.53
CA LYS A 83 -15.61 -20.18 -4.07
C LYS A 83 -15.49 -19.64 -2.66
N ALA A 84 -14.62 -20.26 -1.86
CA ALA A 84 -14.26 -19.72 -0.55
C ALA A 84 -13.58 -18.35 -0.69
N GLY A 85 -13.76 -17.48 0.29
CA GLY A 85 -13.27 -16.12 0.26
C GLY A 85 -14.17 -15.15 1.00
N THR A 86 -13.75 -13.90 1.09
CA THR A 86 -14.52 -12.85 1.75
C THR A 86 -15.19 -11.94 0.72
N TYR A 87 -16.49 -11.73 0.84
CA TYR A 87 -17.31 -11.01 -0.13
C TYR A 87 -17.99 -9.82 0.51
N ARG A 88 -18.22 -8.77 -0.30
CA ARG A 88 -18.98 -7.58 0.11
C ARG A 88 -20.40 -7.70 -0.44
N PHE A 89 -21.38 -7.79 0.45
CA PHE A 89 -22.79 -7.78 0.09
C PHE A 89 -23.37 -6.39 0.27
N THR A 90 -24.18 -5.95 -0.70
CA THR A 90 -24.90 -4.66 -0.63
C THR A 90 -26.41 -4.90 -0.46
N PRO A 91 -27.14 -4.00 0.22
CA PRO A 91 -28.59 -4.17 0.45
C PRO A 91 -29.45 -4.27 -0.81
N GLN A 92 -28.94 -3.77 -1.94
CA GLN A 92 -29.66 -3.78 -3.21
C GLN A 92 -29.43 -5.05 -4.02
N MET A 93 -28.45 -5.88 -3.67
CA MET A 93 -28.19 -7.14 -4.35
C MET A 93 -29.38 -8.10 -4.18
N THR A 94 -29.67 -8.83 -5.24
CA THR A 94 -30.56 -9.99 -5.20
C THR A 94 -29.82 -11.25 -4.73
N VAL A 95 -30.57 -12.26 -4.28
CA VAL A 95 -29.98 -13.57 -3.93
C VAL A 95 -29.24 -14.18 -5.14
N ARG A 96 -29.76 -14.01 -6.36
CA ARG A 96 -29.09 -14.46 -7.58
C ARG A 96 -27.74 -13.75 -7.78
N GLU A 97 -27.71 -12.42 -7.70
CA GLU A 97 -26.46 -11.65 -7.87
C GLU A 97 -25.44 -11.98 -6.79
N MET A 98 -25.88 -12.16 -5.54
CA MET A 98 -25.02 -12.63 -4.45
C MET A 98 -24.39 -14.00 -4.78
N LEU A 99 -25.17 -14.95 -5.27
CA LEU A 99 -24.65 -16.26 -5.68
C LEU A 99 -23.70 -16.17 -6.88
N GLN A 100 -23.97 -15.29 -7.84
CA GLN A 100 -23.06 -15.02 -8.96
C GLN A 100 -21.74 -14.41 -8.48
N LEU A 101 -21.77 -13.50 -7.49
CA LEU A 101 -20.57 -12.95 -6.87
C LEU A 101 -19.75 -14.06 -6.21
N LEU A 102 -20.39 -14.91 -5.42
CA LEU A 102 -19.76 -16.08 -4.78
C LEU A 102 -19.17 -17.07 -5.80
N ALA A 103 -19.86 -17.30 -6.91
CA ALA A 103 -19.37 -18.17 -7.99
C ALA A 103 -18.17 -17.55 -8.74
N SER A 104 -18.17 -16.23 -8.90
CA SER A 104 -17.07 -15.53 -9.59
C SER A 104 -15.74 -15.63 -8.83
N GLY A 105 -15.78 -15.65 -7.49
CA GLY A 105 -14.58 -15.54 -6.65
C GLY A 105 -14.03 -14.11 -6.55
N LYS A 106 -14.83 -13.10 -6.90
CA LYS A 106 -14.45 -11.70 -6.72
C LYS A 106 -14.55 -11.30 -5.26
N GLU A 107 -13.49 -11.57 -4.53
CA GLU A 107 -13.38 -11.21 -3.12
C GLU A 107 -13.37 -9.69 -2.90
N ALA A 108 -13.82 -9.28 -1.71
CA ALA A 108 -13.71 -7.92 -1.24
C ALA A 108 -12.24 -7.54 -1.07
N GLN A 109 -11.86 -6.42 -1.69
CA GLN A 109 -10.54 -5.85 -1.55
C GLN A 109 -10.57 -4.68 -0.58
N PHE A 110 -9.52 -4.60 0.23
CA PHE A 110 -9.29 -3.54 1.20
C PHE A 110 -8.05 -2.75 0.77
N PRO A 111 -8.11 -1.40 0.77
CA PRO A 111 -6.95 -0.58 0.46
C PRO A 111 -6.03 -0.46 1.68
N LEU A 112 -4.72 -0.61 1.46
CA LEU A 112 -3.67 -0.24 2.39
C LEU A 112 -2.74 0.76 1.70
N ARG A 113 -2.68 2.00 2.19
CA ARG A 113 -1.98 3.09 1.50
C ARG A 113 -0.59 3.33 2.09
N PHE A 114 0.43 2.83 1.41
CA PHE A 114 1.82 3.14 1.69
C PHE A 114 2.23 4.45 1.00
N VAL A 115 2.53 5.47 1.79
CA VAL A 115 2.86 6.81 1.30
C VAL A 115 4.37 6.96 1.20
N GLU A 116 4.84 7.55 0.10
CA GLU A 116 6.25 7.94 -0.07
C GLU A 116 6.73 8.91 1.02
N GLY A 117 8.03 8.89 1.31
CA GLY A 117 8.65 9.71 2.36
C GLY A 117 8.42 9.21 3.79
N MET A 118 7.63 8.16 3.99
CA MET A 118 7.47 7.45 5.27
C MET A 118 8.60 6.43 5.50
N ARG A 119 8.78 6.00 6.75
CA ARG A 119 9.70 4.89 7.09
C ARG A 119 8.95 3.56 7.04
N VAL A 120 9.69 2.47 6.87
CA VAL A 120 9.12 1.12 6.93
C VAL A 120 8.48 0.85 8.30
N SER A 121 9.02 1.39 9.39
CA SER A 121 8.38 1.33 10.71
C SER A 121 6.93 1.84 10.73
N ASP A 122 6.63 2.86 9.92
CA ASP A 122 5.27 3.39 9.82
C ASP A 122 4.36 2.47 8.99
N TYR A 123 4.90 1.81 7.95
CA TYR A 123 4.16 0.80 7.19
C TYR A 123 3.82 -0.43 8.05
N LEU A 124 4.75 -0.85 8.91
CA LEU A 124 4.50 -1.94 9.86
C LEU A 124 3.38 -1.57 10.84
N ARG A 125 3.38 -0.33 11.37
CA ARG A 125 2.28 0.17 12.20
C ARG A 125 0.95 0.16 11.45
N GLN A 126 0.93 0.65 10.21
CA GLN A 126 -0.29 0.62 9.37
C GLN A 126 -0.77 -0.81 9.11
N LEU A 127 0.14 -1.78 8.94
CA LEU A 127 -0.20 -3.19 8.78
C LEU A 127 -0.81 -3.80 10.05
N ARG A 128 -0.34 -3.39 11.23
CA ARG A 128 -0.92 -3.81 12.52
C ARG A 128 -2.34 -3.27 12.70
N ASP A 129 -2.59 -2.04 12.26
CA ASP A 129 -3.90 -1.39 12.36
C ASP A 129 -4.87 -1.77 11.22
N ALA A 130 -4.37 -2.47 10.18
CA ALA A 130 -5.15 -2.78 8.98
C ALA A 130 -6.21 -3.87 9.25
N PRO A 131 -7.47 -3.65 8.81
CA PRO A 131 -8.56 -4.59 9.07
C PRO A 131 -8.38 -5.89 8.28
N TYR A 132 -8.70 -7.03 8.88
CA TYR A 132 -8.67 -8.35 8.23
C TYR A 132 -7.28 -8.78 7.70
N VAL A 133 -6.20 -8.15 8.13
CA VAL A 133 -4.84 -8.64 7.88
C VAL A 133 -4.50 -9.76 8.86
N LYS A 134 -3.93 -10.85 8.37
CA LYS A 134 -3.43 -11.92 9.22
C LYS A 134 -2.01 -11.56 9.68
N HIS A 135 -1.86 -11.26 10.96
CA HIS A 135 -0.55 -10.95 11.53
C HIS A 135 0.28 -12.24 11.68
N THR A 136 1.34 -12.36 10.90
CA THR A 136 2.27 -13.49 10.92
C THR A 136 3.70 -13.09 11.28
N LEU A 137 4.00 -11.78 11.29
CA LEU A 137 5.25 -11.26 11.85
C LEU A 137 5.25 -11.32 13.37
N GLU A 138 6.33 -11.88 13.94
CA GLU A 138 6.55 -12.01 15.39
C GLU A 138 6.65 -10.64 16.07
N ASP A 139 7.41 -9.72 15.48
CA ASP A 139 7.58 -8.34 15.92
C ASP A 139 7.74 -7.39 14.73
N ASP A 140 7.86 -6.09 15.01
CA ASP A 140 8.02 -5.03 14.01
C ASP A 140 9.50 -4.63 13.80
N SER A 141 10.44 -5.48 14.23
CA SER A 141 11.87 -5.19 14.05
C SER A 141 12.30 -5.41 12.61
N TYR A 142 13.24 -4.58 12.14
CA TYR A 142 13.75 -4.70 10.76
C TYR A 142 14.48 -6.04 10.55
N ALA A 143 15.08 -6.61 11.59
CA ALA A 143 15.70 -7.93 11.52
C ALA A 143 14.66 -9.04 11.24
N THR A 144 13.50 -9.00 11.88
CA THR A 144 12.41 -9.96 11.64
C THR A 144 11.83 -9.81 10.24
N VAL A 145 11.64 -8.57 9.78
CA VAL A 145 11.17 -8.29 8.42
C VAL A 145 12.17 -8.78 7.37
N ALA A 146 13.46 -8.53 7.57
CA ALA A 146 14.52 -9.01 6.69
C ALA A 146 14.51 -10.54 6.59
N LYS A 147 14.43 -11.24 7.72
CA LYS A 147 14.35 -12.71 7.79
C LYS A 147 13.10 -13.24 7.09
N ALA A 148 11.94 -12.60 7.29
CA ALA A 148 10.68 -13.00 6.65
C ALA A 148 10.69 -12.83 5.12
N LEU A 149 11.45 -11.85 4.62
CA LEU A 149 11.60 -11.56 3.19
C LEU A 149 12.79 -12.27 2.54
N GLY A 150 13.69 -12.85 3.34
CA GLY A 150 14.92 -13.49 2.85
C GLY A 150 15.99 -12.49 2.43
N LEU A 151 16.07 -11.35 3.11
CA LEU A 151 17.12 -10.34 2.90
C LEU A 151 18.35 -10.69 3.74
N ASP A 152 19.55 -10.50 3.17
CA ASP A 152 20.82 -10.81 3.82
C ASP A 152 21.15 -9.86 4.98
N HIS A 153 20.70 -8.60 4.90
CA HIS A 153 20.98 -7.55 5.88
C HIS A 153 19.72 -6.79 6.28
N ALA A 154 19.56 -6.53 7.59
CA ALA A 154 18.45 -5.74 8.13
C ALA A 154 18.48 -4.27 7.65
N ASP A 155 19.66 -3.74 7.34
CA ASP A 155 19.82 -2.39 6.81
C ASP A 155 19.20 -2.21 5.42
N TRP A 156 18.93 -3.31 4.71
CA TRP A 156 18.28 -3.30 3.39
C TRP A 156 16.75 -3.41 3.47
N VAL A 157 16.18 -3.27 4.67
CA VAL A 157 14.73 -3.18 4.83
C VAL A 157 14.25 -1.77 4.52
N GLU A 158 14.93 -0.74 5.02
CA GLU A 158 14.51 0.64 4.81
C GLU A 158 14.55 0.99 3.31
N GLY A 159 13.52 1.70 2.84
CA GLY A 159 13.43 2.14 1.45
C GLY A 159 13.00 1.06 0.44
N TRP A 160 13.11 -0.23 0.78
CA TRP A 160 12.92 -1.34 -0.17
C TRP A 160 11.47 -1.83 -0.34
N PHE A 161 10.47 -0.95 -0.18
CA PHE A 161 9.06 -1.28 -0.34
C PHE A 161 8.37 -0.23 -1.20
N TRP A 162 7.70 -0.64 -2.28
CA TRP A 162 7.14 0.32 -3.23
C TRP A 162 5.93 1.07 -2.63
N PRO A 163 5.94 2.42 -2.61
CA PRO A 163 4.84 3.21 -2.10
C PRO A 163 3.67 3.19 -3.09
N ASP A 164 2.51 2.68 -2.66
CA ASP A 164 1.29 2.59 -3.45
C ASP A 164 0.07 2.32 -2.56
N THR A 165 -1.12 2.32 -3.17
CA THR A 165 -2.32 1.75 -2.55
C THR A 165 -2.40 0.25 -2.85
N TRP A 166 -1.99 -0.55 -1.88
CA TRP A 166 -1.99 -2.01 -1.95
C TRP A 166 -3.38 -2.56 -1.65
N MET A 167 -4.00 -3.17 -2.66
CA MET A 167 -5.23 -3.93 -2.47
C MET A 167 -4.91 -5.34 -1.95
N TYR A 168 -5.56 -5.73 -0.85
CA TYR A 168 -5.48 -7.07 -0.25
C TYR A 168 -6.88 -7.63 0.02
N THR A 169 -7.00 -8.95 0.05
CA THR A 169 -8.23 -9.64 0.47
C THR A 169 -8.13 -10.01 1.95
N ALA A 170 -9.25 -10.28 2.59
CA ALA A 170 -9.26 -10.66 4.00
C ALA A 170 -8.39 -11.91 4.25
N ASN A 171 -7.80 -11.99 5.43
CA ASN A 171 -6.87 -13.03 5.87
C ASN A 171 -5.55 -13.11 5.07
N THR A 172 -5.28 -12.16 4.16
CA THR A 172 -3.94 -12.00 3.58
C THR A 172 -2.93 -11.73 4.69
N SER A 173 -1.78 -12.42 4.69
CA SER A 173 -0.76 -12.17 5.70
C SER A 173 -0.02 -10.86 5.47
N ASP A 174 0.39 -10.22 6.56
CA ASP A 174 1.31 -9.08 6.57
C ASP A 174 2.58 -9.34 5.74
N ILE A 175 3.21 -10.50 5.90
CA ILE A 175 4.40 -10.91 5.11
C ILE A 175 4.09 -10.96 3.61
N ALA A 176 2.91 -11.44 3.21
CA ALA A 176 2.55 -11.52 1.80
C ALA A 176 2.36 -10.13 1.17
N ILE A 177 1.78 -9.18 1.91
CA ILE A 177 1.65 -7.79 1.47
C ILE A 177 3.03 -7.14 1.33
N LEU A 178 3.89 -7.29 2.36
CA LEU A 178 5.26 -6.79 2.34
C LEU A 178 6.08 -7.38 1.19
N LYS A 179 5.97 -8.68 0.94
CA LYS A 179 6.66 -9.35 -0.17
C LYS A 179 6.26 -8.80 -1.53
N ARG A 180 4.97 -8.53 -1.75
CA ARG A 180 4.48 -7.89 -2.99
C ARG A 180 5.06 -6.47 -3.14
N ALA A 181 5.07 -5.69 -2.07
CA ALA A 181 5.62 -4.34 -2.07
C ALA A 181 7.13 -4.32 -2.32
N HIS A 182 7.86 -5.25 -1.72
CA HIS A 182 9.28 -5.42 -1.90
C HIS A 182 9.63 -5.84 -3.34
N GLN A 183 8.97 -6.86 -3.89
CA GLN A 183 9.19 -7.31 -5.26
C GLN A 183 8.94 -6.23 -6.31
N LYS A 184 7.90 -5.40 -6.09
CA LYS A 184 7.64 -4.24 -6.95
C LYS A 184 8.77 -3.22 -6.87
N MET A 185 9.26 -2.90 -5.66
CA MET A 185 10.39 -1.99 -5.49
C MET A 185 11.65 -2.51 -6.19
N VAL A 186 12.00 -3.78 -5.99
CA VAL A 186 13.16 -4.42 -6.64
C VAL A 186 13.05 -4.30 -8.17
N THR A 187 11.87 -4.56 -8.73
CA THR A 187 11.64 -4.46 -10.18
C THR A 187 11.82 -3.04 -10.71
N GLU A 188 11.25 -2.04 -10.02
CA GLU A 188 11.36 -0.65 -10.44
C GLU A 188 12.77 -0.09 -10.25
N VAL A 189 13.45 -0.44 -9.15
CA VAL A 189 14.86 -0.07 -8.93
C VAL A 189 15.76 -0.68 -9.98
N ALA A 190 15.58 -1.96 -10.34
CA ALA A 190 16.36 -2.59 -11.41
C ALA A 190 16.17 -1.88 -12.76
N LYS A 191 14.92 -1.57 -13.12
CA LYS A 191 14.60 -0.84 -14.35
C LYS A 191 15.23 0.56 -14.38
N VAL A 192 15.13 1.31 -13.29
CA VAL A 192 15.72 2.65 -13.19
C VAL A 192 17.25 2.56 -13.19
N TRP A 193 17.82 1.56 -12.52
CA TRP A 193 19.26 1.33 -12.49
C TRP A 193 19.81 1.07 -13.89
N GLU A 194 19.19 0.19 -14.68
CA GLU A 194 19.62 -0.08 -16.07
C GLU A 194 19.56 1.16 -16.96
N GLY A 195 18.55 2.02 -16.76
CA GLY A 195 18.37 3.25 -17.55
C GLY A 195 19.13 4.47 -17.04
N ARG A 196 19.86 4.38 -15.92
CA ARG A 196 20.47 5.54 -15.25
C ARG A 196 21.49 6.28 -16.13
N MET A 197 21.69 7.57 -15.86
CA MET A 197 22.72 8.34 -16.53
C MET A 197 24.13 7.79 -16.27
N ASP A 198 25.00 7.89 -17.27
CA ASP A 198 26.40 7.47 -17.16
C ASP A 198 27.16 8.26 -16.10
N ASN A 199 28.18 7.61 -15.52
CA ASN A 199 29.12 8.22 -14.56
C ASN A 199 28.45 8.81 -13.31
N LEU A 200 27.34 8.22 -12.83
CA LEU A 200 26.82 8.53 -11.50
C LEU A 200 27.72 7.90 -10.42
N PRO A 201 27.96 8.59 -9.28
CA PRO A 201 28.84 8.12 -8.21
C PRO A 201 28.13 7.12 -7.29
N TYR A 202 27.54 6.07 -7.85
CA TYR A 202 26.89 4.99 -7.11
C TYR A 202 27.57 3.67 -7.42
N ASP A 203 27.92 2.92 -6.38
CA ASP A 203 28.52 1.58 -6.53
C ASP A 203 27.46 0.51 -6.80
N ASP A 204 26.26 0.67 -6.22
CA ASP A 204 25.19 -0.32 -6.29
C ASP A 204 23.77 0.31 -6.26
N GLN A 205 22.75 -0.54 -6.41
CA GLN A 205 21.34 -0.13 -6.38
C GLN A 205 20.90 0.41 -5.02
N ASN A 206 21.51 -0.05 -3.93
CA ASN A 206 21.19 0.43 -2.59
C ASN A 206 21.66 1.88 -2.40
N GLN A 207 22.81 2.26 -2.95
CA GLN A 207 23.27 3.64 -2.97
C GLN A 207 22.38 4.56 -3.81
N LEU A 208 21.90 4.09 -4.97
CA LEU A 208 20.90 4.81 -5.76
C LEU A 208 19.62 5.05 -4.94
N LEU A 209 19.09 4.01 -4.31
CA LEU A 209 17.89 4.09 -3.47
C LEU A 209 18.10 4.98 -2.24
N THR A 210 19.29 4.93 -1.65
CA THR A 210 19.68 5.79 -0.53
C THR A 210 19.65 7.26 -0.94
N MET A 211 20.24 7.59 -2.09
CA MET A 211 20.16 8.94 -2.63
C MET A 211 18.71 9.36 -2.93
N ALA A 212 17.91 8.47 -3.52
CA ALA A 212 16.50 8.74 -3.77
C ALA A 212 15.73 9.05 -2.47
N SER A 213 16.01 8.34 -1.38
CA SER A 213 15.37 8.60 -0.07
C SER A 213 15.77 9.95 0.53
N ILE A 214 17.02 10.39 0.32
CA ILE A 214 17.47 11.72 0.74
C ILE A 214 16.74 12.80 -0.06
N ILE A 215 16.68 12.66 -1.39
CA ILE A 215 15.98 13.58 -2.27
C ILE A 215 14.49 13.67 -1.89
N GLU A 216 13.85 12.54 -1.60
CA GLU A 216 12.44 12.47 -1.17
C GLU A 216 12.18 13.30 0.08
N LYS A 217 13.05 13.20 1.09
CA LYS A 217 12.89 13.94 2.34
C LYS A 217 13.22 15.42 2.24
N GLU A 218 14.03 15.81 1.27
CA GLU A 218 14.45 17.21 1.07
C GLU A 218 13.48 17.99 0.18
N THR A 219 12.80 17.32 -0.76
CA THR A 219 12.06 18.00 -1.82
C THR A 219 10.60 18.25 -1.47
N ALA A 220 10.25 19.53 -1.23
CA ALA A 220 8.85 19.95 -1.13
C ALA A 220 8.23 20.38 -2.48
N VAL A 221 9.05 20.86 -3.42
CA VAL A 221 8.61 21.40 -4.72
C VAL A 221 9.03 20.48 -5.85
N ALA A 222 8.07 19.98 -6.62
CA ALA A 222 8.32 18.95 -7.62
C ALA A 222 9.30 19.40 -8.72
N GLU A 223 9.23 20.67 -9.13
CA GLU A 223 10.04 21.28 -10.19
C GLU A 223 11.51 21.56 -9.77
N GLU A 224 11.82 21.40 -8.48
CA GLU A 224 13.18 21.59 -7.95
C GLU A 224 13.92 20.27 -7.72
N ARG A 225 13.19 19.14 -7.75
CA ARG A 225 13.72 17.81 -7.42
C ARG A 225 15.00 17.45 -8.18
N ASP A 226 15.00 17.65 -9.50
CA ASP A 226 16.15 17.31 -10.34
C ASP A 226 17.38 18.20 -10.04
N ARG A 227 17.14 19.44 -9.58
CA ARG A 227 18.21 20.37 -9.17
C ARG A 227 18.72 20.04 -7.77
N VAL A 228 17.86 19.63 -6.85
CA VAL A 228 18.24 19.11 -5.53
C VAL A 228 19.09 17.85 -5.68
N ALA A 229 18.63 16.91 -6.52
CA ALA A 229 19.38 15.70 -6.87
C ALA A 229 20.78 16.03 -7.42
N SER A 230 20.86 16.98 -8.36
CA SER A 230 22.14 17.46 -8.90
C SER A 230 23.09 17.94 -7.81
N VAL A 231 22.62 18.73 -6.84
CA VAL A 231 23.47 19.22 -5.73
C VAL A 231 24.06 18.07 -4.93
N PHE A 232 23.23 17.11 -4.48
CA PHE A 232 23.74 16.00 -3.68
C PHE A 232 24.69 15.09 -4.47
N ILE A 233 24.39 14.84 -5.74
CA ILE A 233 25.24 14.00 -6.61
C ILE A 233 26.57 14.69 -6.92
N ASN A 234 26.57 16.01 -7.14
CA ASN A 234 27.78 16.78 -7.33
C ASN A 234 28.64 16.78 -6.06
N ARG A 235 28.04 16.97 -4.88
CA ARG A 235 28.74 16.89 -3.59
C ARG A 235 29.38 15.52 -3.41
N LEU A 236 28.62 14.45 -3.63
CA LEU A 236 29.10 13.08 -3.53
C LEU A 236 30.30 12.83 -4.45
N ARG A 237 30.21 13.29 -5.71
CA ARG A 237 31.28 13.14 -6.72
C ARG A 237 32.59 13.79 -6.31
N ILE A 238 32.56 14.92 -5.62
CA ILE A 238 33.78 15.66 -5.19
C ILE A 238 34.19 15.36 -3.74
N GLY A 239 33.54 14.41 -3.06
CA GLY A 239 33.82 14.08 -1.67
C GLY A 239 33.39 15.16 -0.67
N MET A 240 32.49 16.06 -1.05
CA MET A 240 31.88 17.02 -0.13
C MET A 240 30.79 16.30 0.67
N ARG A 241 30.73 16.56 1.99
CA ARG A 241 29.68 16.03 2.86
C ARG A 241 28.29 16.48 2.39
N LEU A 242 27.29 15.60 2.49
CA LEU A 242 25.95 15.88 1.98
C LEU A 242 25.21 16.92 2.83
N GLN A 243 25.39 16.89 4.15
CA GLN A 243 24.83 17.86 5.11
C GLN A 243 23.32 18.08 4.94
N THR A 244 22.54 17.02 5.11
CA THR A 244 21.07 17.02 5.00
C THR A 244 20.44 16.60 6.33
N ASP A 245 19.57 17.46 6.87
CA ASP A 245 18.93 17.31 8.18
C ASP A 245 18.12 16.00 8.33
N PRO A 246 17.33 15.55 7.33
CA PRO A 246 16.65 14.26 7.38
C PRO A 246 17.52 13.06 7.76
N THR A 247 18.80 13.05 7.35
CA THR A 247 19.71 11.94 7.68
C THR A 247 20.12 11.95 9.16
N VAL A 248 20.25 13.13 9.76
CA VAL A 248 20.50 13.29 11.20
C VAL A 248 19.28 12.83 11.99
N ILE A 249 18.09 13.26 11.57
CA ILE A 249 16.81 12.86 12.19
C ILE A 249 16.60 11.33 12.10
N TYR A 250 17.03 10.70 11.01
CA TYR A 250 17.05 9.24 10.90
C TYR A 250 18.02 8.61 11.89
N GLY A 251 19.27 9.07 11.92
CA GLY A 251 20.30 8.55 12.82
C GLY A 251 20.00 8.74 14.31
N MET A 252 19.16 9.71 14.69
CA MET A 252 18.69 9.90 16.06
C MET A 252 17.62 8.88 16.49
N GLY A 253 16.93 8.23 15.55
CA GLY A 253 15.87 7.26 15.84
C GLY A 253 14.77 7.83 16.74
N GLU A 254 14.43 7.11 17.81
CA GLU A 254 13.43 7.50 18.81
C GLU A 254 13.86 8.71 19.68
N GLY A 255 15.13 9.09 19.64
CA GLY A 255 15.63 10.27 20.37
C GLY A 255 15.20 11.61 19.78
N TYR A 256 14.62 11.62 18.57
CA TYR A 256 14.14 12.84 17.94
C TYR A 256 12.78 13.28 18.50
N ASN A 257 12.75 14.47 19.10
CA ASN A 257 11.57 15.04 19.76
C ASN A 257 10.86 16.13 18.94
N GLY A 258 11.13 16.21 17.64
CA GLY A 258 10.58 17.23 16.76
C GLY A 258 11.41 18.52 16.66
N LYS A 259 12.55 18.61 17.36
CA LYS A 259 13.48 19.74 17.24
C LYS A 259 14.88 19.25 16.97
N LEU A 260 15.54 19.86 15.99
CA LEU A 260 16.94 19.62 15.66
C LEU A 260 17.79 20.74 16.23
N THR A 261 18.75 20.40 17.09
CA THR A 261 19.68 21.35 17.70
C THR A 261 21.05 21.27 17.05
N ARG A 262 21.87 22.30 17.25
CA ARG A 262 23.27 22.29 16.78
C ARG A 262 24.07 21.10 17.33
N LYS A 263 23.80 20.70 18.59
CA LYS A 263 24.45 19.54 19.20
C LYS A 263 24.12 18.26 18.45
N ASP A 264 22.90 18.12 17.95
CA ASP A 264 22.48 16.95 17.18
C ASP A 264 23.23 16.87 15.84
N LEU A 265 23.42 18.02 15.17
CA LEU A 265 24.21 18.10 13.93
C LEU A 265 25.69 17.73 14.13
N GLU A 266 26.25 18.04 15.30
CA GLU A 266 27.66 17.77 15.65
C GLU A 266 27.87 16.36 16.23
N THR A 267 26.80 15.68 16.68
CA THR A 267 26.89 14.35 17.31
C THR A 267 27.07 13.26 16.24
N PRO A 268 28.18 12.51 16.24
CA PRO A 268 28.41 11.49 15.21
C PRO A 268 27.44 10.32 15.31
N THR A 269 26.82 9.97 14.20
CA THR A 269 26.08 8.72 14.00
C THR A 269 26.41 8.16 12.62
N ALA A 270 26.11 6.88 12.38
CA ALA A 270 26.35 6.25 11.07
C ALA A 270 25.56 6.93 9.93
N TYR A 271 24.47 7.63 10.24
CA TYR A 271 23.63 8.33 9.26
C TYR A 271 23.87 9.85 9.22
N ASN A 272 24.61 10.43 10.17
CA ASN A 272 24.77 11.88 10.24
C ASN A 272 25.74 12.41 9.15
N THR A 273 25.17 12.87 8.03
CA THR A 273 25.88 13.44 6.87
C THR A 273 26.56 14.79 7.13
N TYR A 274 26.49 15.37 8.33
CA TYR A 274 27.36 16.48 8.76
C TYR A 274 28.72 15.98 9.26
N THR A 275 28.77 14.74 9.76
CA THR A 275 29.96 14.13 10.36
C THR A 275 30.63 13.12 9.44
N ILE A 276 29.85 12.31 8.73
CA ILE A 276 30.36 11.32 7.76
C ILE A 276 30.59 11.96 6.38
N SER A 277 31.45 11.34 5.58
CA SER A 277 31.63 11.65 4.16
C SER A 277 30.94 10.59 3.31
N GLY A 278 30.30 11.00 2.21
CA GLY A 278 29.57 10.10 1.33
C GLY A 278 28.11 9.87 1.73
N LEU A 279 27.55 8.75 1.28
CA LEU A 279 26.19 8.32 1.59
C LEU A 279 26.13 7.64 2.97
N PRO A 280 24.98 7.71 3.68
CA PRO A 280 24.74 6.86 4.84
C PRO A 280 24.65 5.37 4.43
N PRO A 281 24.69 4.42 5.41
CA PRO A 281 24.68 2.98 5.13
C PRO A 281 23.47 2.46 4.33
N GLY A 282 22.33 3.16 4.41
CA GLY A 282 21.12 2.80 3.70
C GLY A 282 20.13 3.95 3.60
N PRO A 283 18.95 3.70 3.00
CA PRO A 283 17.89 4.69 2.87
C PRO A 283 17.38 5.20 4.22
N ILE A 284 16.77 6.39 4.22
CA ILE A 284 16.19 7.02 5.43
C ILE A 284 14.65 7.09 5.40
N ALA A 285 14.06 6.68 4.29
CA ALA A 285 12.64 6.65 4.02
C ALA A 285 12.39 5.85 2.72
N VAL A 286 11.12 5.58 2.45
CA VAL A 286 10.66 4.98 1.18
C VAL A 286 10.53 6.06 0.11
N PRO A 287 11.36 6.07 -0.95
CA PRO A 287 11.28 7.07 -2.00
C PRO A 287 10.14 6.78 -2.97
N GLY A 288 9.56 7.85 -3.52
CA GLY A 288 8.61 7.77 -4.62
C GLY A 288 9.29 7.56 -5.97
N GLU A 289 8.48 7.30 -7.01
CA GLU A 289 8.96 7.15 -8.39
C GLU A 289 9.71 8.40 -8.87
N ALA A 290 9.23 9.59 -8.50
CA ALA A 290 9.83 10.86 -8.91
C ALA A 290 11.25 11.04 -8.32
N SER A 291 11.44 10.69 -7.05
CA SER A 291 12.76 10.77 -6.39
C SER A 291 13.72 9.69 -6.86
N LEU A 292 13.21 8.49 -7.15
CA LEU A 292 13.99 7.43 -7.77
C LEU A 292 14.49 7.84 -9.18
N LYS A 293 13.62 8.45 -9.99
CA LYS A 293 14.00 9.01 -11.30
C LYS A 293 15.00 10.16 -11.17
N ALA A 294 14.80 11.09 -10.24
CA ALA A 294 15.71 12.21 -10.04
C ALA A 294 17.12 11.76 -9.60
N ALA A 295 17.22 10.69 -8.81
CA ALA A 295 18.50 10.09 -8.44
C ALA A 295 19.22 9.47 -9.66
N ALA A 296 18.48 8.86 -10.59
CA ALA A 296 19.05 8.25 -11.79
C ALA A 296 19.25 9.21 -12.97
N HIS A 297 18.50 10.31 -13.03
CA HIS A 297 18.51 11.30 -14.09
C HIS A 297 18.49 12.73 -13.54
N PRO A 298 19.53 13.15 -12.79
CA PRO A 298 19.58 14.50 -12.22
C PRO A 298 19.74 15.57 -13.30
N ALA A 299 19.36 16.80 -12.95
CA ALA A 299 19.66 17.95 -13.80
C ALA A 299 21.19 18.13 -13.94
N LYS A 300 21.69 18.41 -15.14
CA LYS A 300 23.12 18.69 -15.37
C LYS A 300 23.43 20.14 -14.99
N THR A 301 23.75 20.38 -13.71
CA THR A 301 24.07 21.72 -13.21
C THR A 301 25.35 21.70 -12.37
N PRO A 302 26.07 22.84 -12.26
CA PRO A 302 27.26 22.94 -11.40
C PRO A 302 26.93 23.31 -9.95
N TYR A 303 25.68 23.15 -9.51
CA TYR A 303 25.26 23.60 -8.17
C TYR A 303 25.82 22.69 -7.09
N LEU A 304 26.25 23.31 -5.98
CA LEU A 304 26.79 22.64 -4.80
C LEU A 304 26.03 23.02 -3.53
N TYR A 305 25.16 24.03 -3.58
CA TYR A 305 24.41 24.48 -2.42
C TYR A 305 23.01 24.90 -2.83
N PHE A 306 22.05 24.72 -1.94
CA PHE A 306 20.72 25.29 -2.03
C PHE A 306 20.32 25.83 -0.65
N VAL A 307 19.44 26.83 -0.64
CA VAL A 307 18.82 27.38 0.57
C VAL A 307 17.41 27.83 0.22
N ALA A 308 16.47 27.73 1.15
CA ALA A 308 15.11 28.22 0.95
C ALA A 308 15.12 29.72 0.55
N ASP A 309 14.25 30.11 -0.37
CA ASP A 309 14.16 31.49 -0.87
C ASP A 309 13.16 32.37 -0.08
N GLY A 310 12.43 31.78 0.88
CA GLY A 310 11.40 32.43 1.67
C GLY A 310 10.06 32.64 0.95
N LYS A 311 9.94 32.23 -0.31
CA LYS A 311 8.73 32.30 -1.15
C LYS A 311 8.12 30.93 -1.43
N GLY A 312 8.84 29.86 -1.12
CA GLY A 312 8.38 28.48 -1.20
C GLY A 312 9.27 27.57 -2.03
N GLY A 313 10.36 28.08 -2.62
CA GLY A 313 11.34 27.29 -3.37
C GLY A 313 12.75 27.46 -2.81
N HIS A 314 13.76 27.19 -3.66
CA HIS A 314 15.17 27.24 -3.28
C HIS A 314 16.01 28.08 -4.24
N THR A 315 16.97 28.80 -3.67
CA THR A 315 18.06 29.45 -4.42
C THR A 315 19.25 28.50 -4.51
N PHE A 316 19.60 28.11 -5.73
CA PHE A 316 20.73 27.22 -6.01
C PHE A 316 22.00 28.01 -6.33
N THR A 317 23.14 27.60 -5.75
CA THR A 317 24.42 28.30 -5.93
C THR A 317 25.58 27.32 -6.11
N THR A 318 26.64 27.78 -6.77
CA THR A 318 27.80 26.96 -7.15
C THR A 318 28.96 27.05 -6.16
N ASN A 319 28.96 28.02 -5.25
CA ASN A 319 30.06 28.30 -4.33
C ASN A 319 29.55 28.85 -3.00
N LEU A 320 30.38 28.73 -1.97
CA LEU A 320 30.03 29.10 -0.59
C LEU A 320 29.76 30.60 -0.41
N VAL A 321 30.46 31.47 -1.14
CA VAL A 321 30.27 32.94 -1.02
C VAL A 321 28.88 33.33 -1.52
N SER A 322 28.48 32.80 -2.68
CA SER A 322 27.13 32.98 -3.23
C SER A 322 26.07 32.37 -2.31
N HIS A 323 26.33 31.18 -1.75
CA HIS A 323 25.42 30.54 -0.80
C HIS A 323 25.20 31.39 0.46
N ASN A 324 26.27 31.88 1.09
CA ASN A 324 26.18 32.72 2.29
C ASN A 324 25.40 34.01 2.03
N ARG A 325 25.52 34.59 0.82
CA ARG A 325 24.69 35.74 0.42
C ARG A 325 23.20 35.35 0.33
N ALA A 326 22.88 34.25 -0.33
CA ALA A 326 21.52 33.74 -0.44
C ALA A 326 20.90 33.43 0.95
N VAL A 327 21.70 32.90 1.89
CA VAL A 327 21.30 32.70 3.29
C VAL A 327 20.93 34.04 3.95
N GLN A 328 21.74 35.08 3.78
CA GLN A 328 21.42 36.41 4.33
C GLN A 328 20.14 36.99 3.72
N ASP A 329 19.91 36.78 2.42
CA ASP A 329 18.69 37.24 1.75
C ASP A 329 17.45 36.49 2.27
N TYR A 330 17.54 35.18 2.47
CA TYR A 330 16.49 34.38 3.12
C TYR A 330 16.16 34.87 4.53
N LEU A 331 17.17 35.12 5.37
CA LEU A 331 16.99 35.59 6.74
C LEU A 331 16.33 36.97 6.80
N LYS A 332 16.61 37.87 5.84
CA LYS A 332 15.92 39.16 5.72
C LYS A 332 14.44 38.98 5.43
N VAL A 333 14.09 38.13 4.46
CA VAL A 333 12.69 37.83 4.10
C VAL A 333 11.93 37.24 5.30
N LEU A 334 12.55 36.34 6.06
CA LEU A 334 11.95 35.79 7.27
C LEU A 334 11.72 36.85 8.35
N LYS A 335 12.69 37.74 8.57
CA LYS A 335 12.58 38.83 9.54
C LYS A 335 11.43 39.78 9.19
N GLU A 336 11.27 40.12 7.92
CA GLU A 336 10.17 40.95 7.43
C GLU A 336 8.81 40.26 7.59
N LYS A 337 8.72 38.97 7.29
CA LYS A 337 7.48 38.19 7.48
C LYS A 337 7.07 38.02 8.94
N ASN A 338 8.03 37.78 9.84
CA ASN A 338 7.75 37.57 11.26
C ASN A 338 7.50 38.89 12.03
N ALA A 339 7.83 40.04 11.42
CA ALA A 339 7.57 41.35 11.99
C ALA A 339 6.19 41.91 11.61
N GLN A 340 5.52 41.30 10.64
CA GLN A 340 4.09 41.51 10.32
C GLN A 340 3.25 40.52 11.13
#